data_AF-A0A848CWC4-F1
#
_entry.id   AF-A0A848CWC4-F1
#
_cell.length_a   1.000
_cell.length_b   1.000
_cell.length_c   1.000
_cell.angle_alpha   90.00
_cell.angle_beta   90.00
_cell.angle_gamma   90.00
#
_symmetry.space_group_name_H-M   'P 1'
#
loop_
_entity.id
_entity.type
_entity.pdbx_description
1 polymer ?
#
loop_
_entity_poly.entity_id
_entity_poly.type
_entity_poly.pdbx_seq_one_letter_code
_entity_poly.pdbx_strand_id
1 'polypeptide(L)'
;MEINLNDVADRILSLDRKSHSDLAEIGKLLKSVKESDLLEGEFQKWLKDKVNLDCSTSSKIIRIYEQFSNQPYFTELSSTRLYELVQFPDTYNRDTLISTKFVIPSTGEEKTVREMTRKELREVKLKVNREYKETKVKTMPNDYEIRGEYTVIFLKRRDGTIYETKIDTEDLPKVKSFPNSWVAHLSSGYVYANAGIRVDGKQKTIKLHRFILDAPDGFDVDHINHDTLDNRKSNLRVVTRAQNSQNRKGSRSDKKTEGGRNISWDETRKRWEVNVTSGGKRVYIGMYKNLEDAEAAALSARIQYLPYSKEAFDFENGLL
;
A
#
# COMPACT_ATOMS: atom_id res chain seq x y z
N MET A 1 28.04 21.94 -15.00
CA MET A 1 28.21 23.17 -14.18
C MET A 1 27.69 22.81 -12.81
N GLU A 2 28.56 22.82 -11.81
CA GLU A 2 28.19 22.55 -10.42
C GLU A 2 27.31 23.72 -9.94
N ILE A 3 26.11 23.43 -9.44
CA ILE A 3 25.16 24.47 -9.00
C ILE A 3 25.65 24.99 -7.64
N ASN A 4 25.98 26.29 -7.56
CA ASN A 4 26.27 26.92 -6.28
C ASN A 4 24.96 27.16 -5.50
N LEU A 5 24.73 26.33 -4.48
CA LEU A 5 23.50 26.34 -3.68
C LEU A 5 23.29 27.61 -2.88
N ASN A 6 24.35 28.34 -2.51
CA ASN A 6 24.23 29.59 -1.77
C ASN A 6 23.80 30.72 -2.72
N ASP A 7 24.42 30.84 -3.89
CA ASP A 7 24.06 31.85 -4.90
C ASP A 7 22.59 31.68 -5.34
N VAL A 8 22.14 30.44 -5.51
CA VAL A 8 20.74 30.15 -5.83
C VAL A 8 19.80 30.54 -4.68
N ALA A 9 20.17 30.28 -3.42
CA ALA A 9 19.37 30.66 -2.27
C ALA A 9 19.24 32.19 -2.16
N ASP A 10 20.35 32.92 -2.28
CA ASP A 10 20.39 34.38 -2.24
C ASP A 10 19.55 34.97 -3.36
N ARG A 11 19.62 34.38 -4.57
CA ARG A 11 18.77 34.80 -5.68
C ARG A 11 17.29 34.60 -5.37
N ILE A 12 16.89 33.44 -4.82
CA ILE A 12 15.49 33.21 -4.46
C ILE A 12 15.01 34.18 -3.37
N LEU A 13 15.85 34.48 -2.38
CA LEU A 13 15.51 35.43 -1.32
C LEU A 13 15.35 36.87 -1.82
N SER A 14 15.99 37.22 -2.94
CA SER A 14 15.87 38.55 -3.56
C SER A 14 14.58 38.77 -4.36
N LEU A 15 13.83 37.71 -4.67
CA LEU A 15 12.67 37.73 -5.57
C LEU A 15 11.33 37.84 -4.81
N ASP A 16 10.38 38.60 -5.36
CA ASP A 16 9.06 38.78 -4.77
C ASP A 16 8.08 37.67 -5.20
N ARG A 17 7.71 36.81 -4.25
CA ARG A 17 6.74 35.71 -4.47
C ARG A 17 5.32 36.19 -4.83
N LYS A 18 5.02 37.49 -4.76
CA LYS A 18 3.76 38.07 -5.23
C LYS A 18 3.79 38.37 -6.74
N SER A 19 4.96 38.56 -7.32
CA SER A 19 5.19 38.78 -8.75
C SER A 19 5.18 37.46 -9.52
N HIS A 20 4.51 37.43 -10.68
CA HIS A 20 4.42 36.24 -11.54
C HIS A 20 5.75 35.91 -12.19
N SER A 21 6.46 36.93 -12.67
CA SER A 21 7.79 36.80 -13.26
C SER A 21 8.76 36.16 -12.27
N ASP A 22 8.76 36.70 -11.05
CA ASP A 22 9.59 36.24 -9.95
C ASP A 22 9.19 34.82 -9.52
N LEU A 23 7.90 34.49 -9.46
CA LEU A 23 7.45 33.12 -9.18
C LEU A 23 7.93 32.10 -10.22
N ALA A 24 7.93 32.46 -11.51
CA ALA A 24 8.47 31.60 -12.55
C ALA A 24 9.98 31.39 -12.38
N GLU A 25 10.73 32.46 -12.08
CA GLU A 25 12.17 32.39 -11.82
C GLU A 25 12.49 31.55 -10.59
N ILE A 26 11.78 31.78 -9.47
CA ILE A 26 11.91 30.98 -8.25
C ILE A 26 11.62 29.51 -8.55
N GLY A 27 10.57 29.20 -9.32
CA GLY A 27 10.22 27.83 -9.68
C GLY A 27 11.31 27.14 -10.49
N LYS A 28 11.91 27.85 -11.45
CA LYS A 28 13.05 27.36 -12.23
C LYS A 28 14.27 27.06 -11.35
N LEU A 29 14.61 27.96 -10.43
CA LEU A 29 15.75 27.81 -9.51
C LEU A 29 15.53 26.66 -8.50
N LEU A 30 14.33 26.57 -7.93
CA LEU A 30 13.96 25.48 -7.05
C LEU A 30 14.02 24.12 -7.77
N LYS A 31 13.60 24.08 -9.04
CA LYS A 31 13.69 22.89 -9.88
C LYS A 31 15.15 22.49 -10.11
N SER A 32 16.02 23.43 -10.48
CA SER A 32 17.44 23.12 -10.73
C SER A 32 18.15 22.58 -9.49
N VAL A 33 17.82 23.09 -8.30
CA VAL A 33 18.36 22.56 -7.04
C VAL A 33 17.80 21.17 -6.74
N LYS A 34 16.51 20.95 -7.00
CA LYS A 34 15.87 19.63 -6.78
C LYS A 34 16.40 18.54 -7.72
N GLU A 35 16.80 18.92 -8.93
CA GLU A 35 17.39 18.03 -9.93
C GLU A 35 18.91 17.86 -9.76
N SER A 36 19.54 18.63 -8.87
CA SER A 36 20.94 18.41 -8.50
C SER A 36 21.09 17.13 -7.65
N ASP A 37 22.28 16.51 -7.70
CA ASP A 37 22.57 15.21 -7.08
C ASP A 37 22.72 15.32 -5.54
N LEU A 38 21.64 15.75 -4.88
CA LEU A 38 21.55 15.88 -3.43
C LEU A 38 21.16 14.53 -2.80
N LEU A 39 21.77 14.21 -1.65
CA LEU A 39 21.37 13.08 -0.83
C LEU A 39 19.90 13.22 -0.35
N GLU A 40 19.25 12.08 -0.06
CA GLU A 40 17.86 12.05 0.38
C GLU A 40 17.64 12.93 1.62
N GLY A 41 16.72 13.91 1.52
CA GLY A 41 16.39 14.83 2.61
C GLY A 41 17.17 16.15 2.65
N GLU A 42 18.31 16.25 1.94
CA GLU A 42 19.11 17.49 1.90
C GLU A 42 18.36 18.65 1.24
N PHE A 43 17.55 18.38 0.22
CA PHE A 43 16.71 19.41 -0.40
C PHE A 43 15.74 20.05 0.60
N GLN A 44 15.10 19.24 1.45
CA GLN A 44 14.18 19.75 2.47
C GLN A 44 14.90 20.60 3.51
N LYS A 45 16.10 20.17 3.92
CA LYS A 45 16.94 20.91 4.86
C LYS A 45 17.38 22.25 4.28
N TRP A 46 17.88 22.25 3.04
CA TRP A 46 18.26 23.46 2.32
C TRP A 46 17.09 24.45 2.17
N LEU A 47 15.90 23.98 1.79
CA LEU A 47 14.71 24.84 1.69
C LEU A 47 14.40 25.56 3.01
N LYS A 48 14.47 24.83 4.13
CA LYS A 48 14.18 25.36 5.46
C LYS A 48 15.28 26.34 5.91
N ASP A 49 16.53 25.93 5.80
CA ASP A 49 17.66 26.63 6.40
C ASP A 49 18.15 27.83 5.56
N LYS A 50 17.97 27.78 4.23
CA LYS A 50 18.52 28.78 3.30
C LYS A 50 17.46 29.65 2.63
N VAL A 51 16.25 29.13 2.41
CA VAL A 51 15.22 29.80 1.58
C VAL A 51 13.94 30.13 2.37
N ASN A 52 13.86 29.65 3.62
CA ASN A 52 12.68 29.75 4.48
C ASN A 52 11.40 29.29 3.75
N LEU A 53 11.47 28.09 3.17
CA LEU A 53 10.37 27.44 2.45
C LEU A 53 10.14 26.02 2.97
N ASP A 54 8.88 25.59 2.95
CA ASP A 54 8.52 24.20 3.14
C ASP A 54 8.42 23.45 1.79
N CYS A 55 8.51 22.12 1.84
CA CYS A 55 8.43 21.27 0.63
C CYS A 55 7.11 21.40 -0.14
N SER A 56 5.99 21.68 0.53
CA SER A 56 4.68 21.85 -0.12
C SER A 56 4.64 23.14 -0.95
N THR A 57 5.10 24.24 -0.35
CA THR A 57 5.17 25.54 -1.02
C THR A 57 6.17 25.49 -2.18
N SER A 58 7.36 24.95 -1.96
CA SER A 58 8.38 24.76 -3.01
C SER A 58 7.85 23.94 -4.18
N SER A 59 7.20 22.80 -3.91
CA SER A 59 6.61 21.94 -4.95
C SER A 59 5.52 22.65 -5.76
N LYS A 60 4.73 23.54 -5.13
CA LYS A 60 3.72 24.34 -5.86
C LYS A 60 4.39 25.35 -6.77
N ILE A 61 5.43 26.05 -6.32
CA ILE A 61 6.13 27.05 -7.13
C ILE A 61 6.83 26.39 -8.33
N ILE A 62 7.49 25.24 -8.12
CA ILE A 62 8.06 24.44 -9.21
C ILE A 62 6.99 24.08 -10.24
N ARG A 63 5.84 23.55 -9.79
CA ARG A 63 4.75 23.20 -10.71
C ARG A 63 4.12 24.42 -11.40
N ILE A 64 4.08 25.59 -10.75
CA ILE A 64 3.62 26.84 -11.38
C ILE A 64 4.53 27.17 -12.56
N TYR A 65 5.85 27.11 -12.35
CA TYR A 65 6.83 27.27 -13.42
C TYR A 65 6.59 26.24 -14.53
N GLU A 66 6.60 24.95 -14.22
CA GLU A 66 6.50 23.88 -15.23
C GLU A 66 5.20 23.90 -16.04
N GLN A 67 4.07 24.22 -15.41
CA GLN A 67 2.75 24.08 -16.03
C GLN A 67 2.23 25.39 -16.63
N PHE A 68 2.67 26.54 -16.13
CA PHE A 68 2.07 27.82 -16.48
C PHE A 68 3.04 28.87 -17.02
N SER A 69 4.37 28.77 -16.82
CA SER A 69 5.27 29.88 -17.22
C SER A 69 5.29 30.16 -18.72
N ASN A 70 4.96 29.16 -19.55
CA ASN A 70 4.90 29.27 -21.01
C ASN A 70 3.50 29.62 -21.52
N GLN A 71 2.52 29.79 -20.64
CA GLN A 71 1.13 30.04 -21.02
C GLN A 71 0.89 31.52 -21.34
N PRO A 72 0.13 31.85 -22.40
CA PRO A 72 -0.13 33.25 -22.77
C PRO A 72 -0.77 34.08 -21.66
N TYR A 73 -1.60 33.44 -20.81
CA TYR A 73 -2.35 34.11 -19.74
C TYR A 73 -1.59 34.17 -18.40
N PHE A 74 -0.34 33.69 -18.34
CA PHE A 74 0.41 33.56 -17.08
C PHE A 74 0.55 34.88 -16.32
N THR A 75 0.85 35.96 -17.05
CA THR A 75 1.01 37.31 -16.50
C THR A 75 -0.32 38.00 -16.19
N GLU A 76 -1.45 37.48 -16.68
CA GLU A 76 -2.78 38.05 -16.44
C GLU A 76 -3.37 37.64 -15.08
N LEU A 77 -2.87 36.57 -14.46
CA LEU A 77 -3.50 35.92 -13.32
C LEU A 77 -2.74 36.16 -12.03
N SER A 78 -3.30 36.81 -11.01
CA SER A 78 -2.63 37.00 -9.70
C SER A 78 -1.90 35.75 -9.17
N SER A 79 -0.74 35.94 -8.54
CA SER A 79 0.05 34.85 -7.91
C SER A 79 -0.79 33.94 -7.03
N THR A 80 -1.70 34.53 -6.24
CA THR A 80 -2.65 33.80 -5.39
C THR A 80 -3.62 32.89 -6.16
N ARG A 81 -3.97 33.22 -7.41
CA ARG A 81 -4.78 32.37 -8.30
C ARG A 81 -3.94 31.27 -8.93
N LEU A 82 -2.69 31.55 -9.33
CA LEU A 82 -1.76 30.50 -9.80
C LEU A 82 -1.57 29.40 -8.77
N TYR A 83 -1.44 29.76 -7.48
CA TYR A 83 -1.41 28.78 -6.39
C TYR A 83 -2.67 27.92 -6.29
N GLU A 84 -3.86 28.44 -6.62
CA GLU A 84 -5.08 27.63 -6.65
C GLU A 84 -5.13 26.74 -7.91
N LEU A 85 -4.71 27.24 -9.07
CA LEU A 85 -4.74 26.51 -10.35
C LEU A 85 -3.78 25.33 -10.41
N VAL A 86 -2.58 25.47 -9.87
CA VAL A 86 -1.60 24.37 -9.83
C VAL A 86 -2.07 23.17 -8.98
N GLN A 87 -3.10 23.38 -8.16
CA GLN A 87 -3.72 22.33 -7.35
C GLN A 87 -4.93 21.66 -8.04
N PHE A 88 -5.29 22.04 -9.27
CA PHE A 88 -6.25 21.28 -10.07
C PHE A 88 -5.63 19.94 -10.51
N PRO A 89 -6.46 18.88 -10.71
CA PRO A 89 -5.99 17.61 -11.26
C PRO A 89 -5.30 17.79 -12.62
N ASP A 90 -4.26 16.99 -12.88
CA ASP A 90 -3.51 17.06 -14.13
C ASP A 90 -4.31 16.56 -15.36
N THR A 91 -5.52 16.02 -15.16
CA THR A 91 -6.46 15.70 -16.25
C THR A 91 -7.02 16.94 -16.94
N TYR A 92 -6.93 18.11 -16.33
CA TYR A 92 -7.37 19.36 -16.95
C TYR A 92 -6.24 19.94 -17.80
N ASN A 93 -6.53 20.14 -19.09
CA ASN A 93 -5.60 20.81 -20.00
C ASN A 93 -5.33 22.24 -19.52
N ARG A 94 -4.06 22.55 -19.26
CA ARG A 94 -3.63 23.86 -18.75
C ARG A 94 -3.85 24.96 -19.78
N ASP A 95 -3.69 24.69 -21.07
CA ASP A 95 -3.86 25.67 -22.15
C ASP A 95 -5.29 26.23 -22.18
N THR A 96 -6.28 25.36 -21.93
CA THR A 96 -7.71 25.70 -22.00
C THR A 96 -8.35 25.92 -20.63
N LEU A 97 -7.60 25.75 -19.53
CA LEU A 97 -8.15 25.83 -18.17
C LEU A 97 -8.76 27.21 -17.88
N ILE A 98 -8.14 28.28 -18.40
CA ILE A 98 -8.56 29.66 -18.14
C ILE A 98 -9.95 29.98 -18.73
N SER A 99 -10.26 29.38 -19.88
CA SER A 99 -11.50 29.55 -20.64
C SER A 99 -12.56 28.49 -20.34
N THR A 100 -12.20 27.47 -19.55
CA THR A 100 -13.15 26.42 -19.14
C THR A 100 -14.19 27.00 -18.19
N LYS A 101 -15.47 26.75 -18.47
CA LYS A 101 -16.59 27.12 -17.59
C LYS A 101 -16.78 26.10 -16.48
N PHE A 102 -17.03 26.58 -15.28
CA PHE A 102 -17.40 25.75 -14.14
C PHE A 102 -18.61 26.34 -13.41
N VAL A 103 -19.43 25.45 -12.87
CA VAL A 103 -20.51 25.79 -11.94
C VAL A 103 -19.91 26.08 -10.56
N ILE A 104 -20.13 27.28 -10.06
CA ILE A 104 -19.66 27.72 -8.75
C ILE A 104 -20.53 27.08 -7.65
N PRO A 105 -19.96 26.35 -6.67
CA PRO A 105 -20.75 25.64 -5.67
C PRO A 105 -21.67 26.52 -4.82
N SER A 106 -21.25 27.73 -4.46
CA SER A 106 -22.03 28.63 -3.59
C SER A 106 -23.14 29.37 -4.30
N THR A 107 -22.98 29.74 -5.57
CA THR A 107 -23.94 30.57 -6.32
C THR A 107 -24.72 29.80 -7.37
N GLY A 108 -24.21 28.66 -7.83
CA GLY A 108 -24.77 27.91 -8.96
C GLY A 108 -24.50 28.55 -10.33
N GLU A 109 -23.84 29.70 -10.37
CA GLU A 109 -23.51 30.39 -11.63
C GLU A 109 -22.41 29.65 -12.40
N GLU A 110 -22.50 29.67 -13.72
CA GLU A 110 -21.40 29.25 -14.59
C GLU A 110 -20.48 30.43 -14.90
N LYS A 111 -19.21 30.31 -14.50
CA LYS A 111 -18.16 31.29 -14.84
C LYS A 111 -16.96 30.56 -15.44
N THR A 112 -16.20 31.25 -16.27
CA THR A 112 -14.85 30.84 -16.63
C THR A 112 -13.90 31.06 -15.45
N VAL A 113 -12.75 30.39 -15.43
CA VAL A 113 -11.72 30.70 -14.42
C VAL A 113 -11.42 32.19 -14.45
N ARG A 114 -11.22 32.80 -15.63
CA ARG A 114 -10.91 34.24 -15.78
C ARG A 114 -11.87 35.13 -14.97
N GLU A 115 -13.17 34.88 -15.07
CA GLU A 115 -14.25 35.66 -14.44
C GLU A 115 -14.43 35.39 -12.94
N MET A 116 -13.94 34.26 -12.43
CA MET A 116 -14.07 33.92 -11.01
C MET A 116 -13.19 34.78 -10.10
N THR A 117 -13.75 35.11 -8.94
CA THR A 117 -12.98 35.53 -7.77
C THR A 117 -12.10 34.38 -7.25
N ARG A 118 -11.08 34.70 -6.46
CA ARG A 118 -10.23 33.68 -5.82
C ARG A 118 -11.02 32.71 -4.94
N LYS A 119 -12.07 33.19 -4.26
CA LYS A 119 -12.90 32.37 -3.38
C LYS A 119 -13.69 31.35 -4.19
N GLU A 120 -14.36 31.79 -5.25
CA GLU A 120 -15.09 30.91 -6.18
C GLU A 120 -14.14 29.89 -6.82
N LEU A 121 -12.95 30.32 -7.27
CA LEU A 121 -11.94 29.42 -7.83
C LEU A 121 -11.51 28.33 -6.82
N ARG A 122 -11.35 28.69 -5.54
CA ARG A 122 -11.03 27.75 -4.48
C ARG A 122 -12.16 26.75 -4.25
N GLU A 123 -13.41 27.19 -4.29
CA GLU A 123 -14.58 26.32 -4.16
C GLU A 123 -14.67 25.33 -5.32
N VAL A 124 -14.54 25.82 -6.56
CA VAL A 124 -14.51 24.98 -7.77
C VAL A 124 -13.38 23.96 -7.69
N LYS A 125 -12.16 24.40 -7.36
CA LYS A 125 -11.00 23.52 -7.16
C LYS A 125 -11.28 22.41 -6.13
N LEU A 126 -11.93 22.74 -5.01
CA LEU A 126 -12.24 21.77 -3.96
C LEU A 126 -13.27 20.73 -4.45
N LYS A 127 -14.30 21.18 -5.18
CA LYS A 127 -15.30 20.30 -5.80
C LYS A 127 -14.64 19.37 -6.83
N VAL A 128 -13.90 19.93 -7.78
CA VAL A 128 -13.19 19.19 -8.83
C VAL A 128 -12.22 18.16 -8.23
N ASN A 129 -11.46 18.52 -7.19
CA ASN A 129 -10.55 17.57 -6.54
C ASN A 129 -11.29 16.48 -5.76
N ARG A 130 -12.49 16.75 -5.25
CA ARG A 130 -13.33 15.73 -4.60
C ARG A 130 -13.84 14.73 -5.64
N GLU A 131 -14.43 15.23 -6.72
CA GLU A 131 -14.92 14.42 -7.84
C GLU A 131 -13.79 13.59 -8.48
N TYR A 132 -12.61 14.20 -8.68
CA TYR A 132 -11.42 13.51 -9.18
C TYR A 132 -10.94 12.40 -8.24
N LYS A 133 -11.02 12.59 -6.92
CA LYS A 133 -10.70 11.51 -5.97
C LYS A 133 -11.72 10.40 -6.02
N GLU A 134 -13.02 10.72 -6.12
CA GLU A 134 -14.08 9.72 -6.23
C GLU A 134 -13.96 8.90 -7.52
N THR A 135 -13.62 9.52 -8.65
CA THR A 135 -13.35 8.80 -9.90
C THR A 135 -12.06 7.98 -9.83
N LYS A 136 -11.00 8.51 -9.23
CA LYS A 136 -9.75 7.77 -9.03
C LYS A 136 -9.91 6.55 -8.11
N VAL A 137 -10.76 6.63 -7.10
CA VAL A 137 -11.13 5.48 -6.24
C VAL A 137 -11.86 4.39 -7.05
N LYS A 138 -12.56 4.75 -8.14
CA LYS A 138 -13.17 3.75 -9.04
C LYS A 138 -12.16 3.02 -9.93
N THR A 139 -10.96 3.58 -10.14
CA THR A 139 -9.89 2.91 -10.89
C THR A 139 -8.96 2.18 -9.93
N MET A 140 -8.69 0.89 -10.18
CA MET A 140 -7.81 0.11 -9.31
C MET A 140 -6.40 0.74 -9.34
N PRO A 141 -5.81 1.10 -8.19
CA PRO A 141 -4.48 1.71 -8.18
C PRO A 141 -3.34 0.74 -8.53
N ASN A 142 -3.60 -0.57 -8.47
CA ASN A 142 -2.64 -1.62 -8.81
C ASN A 142 -2.89 -2.12 -10.23
N ASP A 143 -1.81 -2.47 -10.92
CA ASP A 143 -1.91 -3.31 -12.11
C ASP A 143 -2.40 -4.71 -11.73
N TYR A 144 -3.16 -5.34 -12.61
CA TYR A 144 -3.67 -6.69 -12.43
C TYR A 144 -3.82 -7.43 -13.76
N GLU A 145 -3.88 -8.75 -13.69
CA GLU A 145 -4.06 -9.66 -14.82
C GLU A 145 -5.12 -10.71 -14.46
N ILE A 146 -6.16 -10.85 -15.28
CA ILE A 146 -7.20 -11.87 -15.08
C ILE A 146 -6.72 -13.17 -15.74
N ARG A 147 -6.52 -14.23 -14.95
CA ARG A 147 -6.04 -15.55 -15.37
C ARG A 147 -7.14 -16.61 -15.21
N GLY A 148 -8.30 -16.35 -15.80
CA GLY A 148 -9.48 -17.23 -15.70
C GLY A 148 -10.25 -17.00 -14.39
N GLU A 149 -10.36 -18.04 -13.56
CA GLU A 149 -11.08 -18.02 -12.28
C GLU A 149 -10.40 -17.19 -11.18
N TYR A 150 -9.13 -16.85 -11.37
CA TYR A 150 -8.37 -16.03 -10.42
C TYR A 150 -7.72 -14.83 -11.11
N THR A 151 -7.54 -13.77 -10.32
CA THR A 151 -6.87 -12.54 -10.75
C THR A 151 -5.58 -12.36 -9.97
N VAL A 152 -4.52 -11.98 -10.70
CA VAL A 152 -3.24 -11.60 -10.11
C VAL A 152 -3.18 -10.08 -9.99
N ILE A 153 -2.83 -9.60 -8.80
CA ILE A 153 -2.58 -8.18 -8.53
C ILE A 153 -1.08 -8.00 -8.32
N PHE A 154 -0.48 -7.03 -9.00
CA PHE A 154 0.94 -6.73 -8.90
C PHE A 154 1.22 -5.71 -7.78
N LEU A 155 2.04 -6.12 -6.82
CA LEU A 155 2.45 -5.32 -5.66
C LEU A 155 3.87 -4.78 -5.88
N LYS A 156 3.97 -3.61 -6.51
CA LYS A 156 5.26 -2.96 -6.80
C LYS A 156 5.83 -2.28 -5.55
N ARG A 157 7.09 -2.56 -5.22
CA ARG A 157 7.86 -1.86 -4.18
C ARG A 157 8.70 -0.74 -4.78
N ARG A 158 9.17 0.18 -3.93
CA ARG A 158 10.00 1.32 -4.34
C ARG A 158 11.35 0.90 -4.94
N ASP A 159 11.86 -0.25 -4.53
CA ASP A 159 13.10 -0.84 -5.03
C ASP A 159 12.95 -1.53 -6.40
N GLY A 160 11.75 -1.48 -7.00
CA GLY A 160 11.44 -2.13 -8.28
C GLY A 160 10.99 -3.59 -8.16
N THR A 161 11.08 -4.21 -6.98
CA THR A 161 10.59 -5.58 -6.76
C THR A 161 9.08 -5.65 -6.95
N ILE A 162 8.61 -6.71 -7.62
CA ILE A 162 7.19 -6.97 -7.86
C ILE A 162 6.82 -8.30 -7.20
N TYR A 163 5.79 -8.28 -6.37
CA TYR A 163 5.14 -9.51 -5.86
C TYR A 163 3.80 -9.70 -6.55
N GLU A 164 3.48 -10.94 -6.88
CA GLU A 164 2.15 -11.33 -7.36
C GLU A 164 1.30 -11.80 -6.17
N THR A 165 0.08 -11.25 -6.03
CA THR A 165 -0.91 -11.81 -5.12
C THR A 165 -2.15 -12.28 -5.88
N LYS A 166 -2.66 -13.46 -5.53
CA LYS A 166 -3.81 -14.09 -6.18
C LYS A 166 -5.07 -13.84 -5.38
N ILE A 167 -6.17 -13.55 -6.06
CA ILE A 167 -7.53 -13.46 -5.51
C ILE A 167 -8.48 -14.20 -6.45
N ASP A 168 -9.67 -14.60 -6.00
CA ASP A 168 -10.69 -15.05 -6.93
C ASP A 168 -11.15 -13.88 -7.81
N THR A 169 -11.42 -14.14 -9.09
CA THR A 169 -11.77 -13.06 -10.03
C THR A 169 -13.08 -12.37 -9.65
N GLU A 170 -14.00 -13.08 -8.99
CA GLU A 170 -15.23 -12.50 -8.44
C GLU A 170 -14.99 -11.43 -7.36
N ASP A 171 -13.85 -11.46 -6.67
CA ASP A 171 -13.51 -10.50 -5.63
C ASP A 171 -12.87 -9.21 -6.18
N LEU A 172 -12.48 -9.21 -7.46
CA LEU A 172 -11.82 -8.07 -8.08
C LEU A 172 -12.61 -6.75 -7.94
N PRO A 173 -13.94 -6.68 -8.16
CA PRO A 173 -14.70 -5.44 -7.96
C PRO A 173 -14.59 -4.91 -6.53
N LYS A 174 -14.64 -5.80 -5.53
CA LYS A 174 -14.51 -5.45 -4.12
C LYS A 174 -13.10 -4.95 -3.82
N VAL A 175 -12.07 -5.67 -4.25
CA VAL A 175 -10.66 -5.29 -4.05
C VAL A 175 -10.30 -3.98 -4.76
N LYS A 176 -10.90 -3.72 -5.93
CA LYS A 176 -10.77 -2.48 -6.71
C LYS A 176 -11.46 -1.29 -6.05
N SER A 177 -12.53 -1.51 -5.29
CA SER A 177 -13.24 -0.44 -4.58
C SER A 177 -12.45 0.15 -3.41
N PHE A 178 -11.36 -0.52 -2.98
CA PHE A 178 -10.53 -0.02 -1.89
C PHE A 178 -9.80 1.26 -2.31
N PRO A 179 -9.82 2.35 -1.51
CA PRO A 179 -9.42 3.68 -1.96
C PRO A 179 -7.92 3.87 -2.19
N ASN A 180 -7.08 2.95 -1.71
CA ASN A 180 -5.62 3.04 -1.78
C ASN A 180 -5.01 1.77 -2.38
N SER A 181 -3.80 1.87 -2.91
CA SER A 181 -3.08 0.71 -3.46
C SER A 181 -2.80 -0.35 -2.40
N TRP A 182 -2.90 -1.62 -2.82
CA TRP A 182 -2.35 -2.75 -2.11
C TRP A 182 -0.82 -2.79 -2.31
N VAL A 183 -0.08 -3.09 -1.25
CA VAL A 183 1.38 -3.11 -1.22
C VAL A 183 1.90 -4.38 -0.56
N ALA A 184 3.08 -4.80 -0.96
CA ALA A 184 3.80 -5.91 -0.33
C ALA A 184 4.38 -5.46 1.02
N HIS A 185 3.95 -6.10 2.10
CA HIS A 185 4.41 -5.88 3.46
C HIS A 185 5.19 -7.09 3.97
N LEU A 186 6.49 -6.91 4.20
CA LEU A 186 7.38 -7.95 4.70
C LEU A 186 7.20 -8.07 6.22
N SER A 187 6.97 -9.29 6.70
CA SER A 187 6.81 -9.58 8.13
C SER A 187 7.34 -10.97 8.44
N SER A 188 8.39 -11.05 9.26
CA SER A 188 8.93 -12.32 9.80
C SER A 188 9.12 -13.43 8.76
N GLY A 189 9.71 -13.10 7.60
CA GLY A 189 9.95 -14.05 6.51
C GLY A 189 8.77 -14.28 5.56
N TYR A 190 7.62 -13.63 5.80
CA TYR A 190 6.45 -13.68 4.93
C TYR A 190 6.22 -12.33 4.23
N VAL A 191 5.46 -12.37 3.14
CA VAL A 191 5.03 -11.19 2.39
C VAL A 191 3.51 -11.18 2.33
N TYR A 192 2.91 -10.13 2.85
CA TYR A 192 1.46 -9.94 2.86
C TYR A 192 1.06 -8.81 1.93
N ALA A 193 -0.08 -8.97 1.26
CA ALA A 193 -0.76 -7.86 0.58
C ALA A 193 -1.54 -7.03 1.62
N ASN A 194 -1.12 -5.79 1.82
CA ASN A 194 -1.74 -4.86 2.78
C ASN A 194 -2.08 -3.53 2.10
N ALA A 195 -3.01 -2.76 2.67
CA ALA A 195 -3.27 -1.39 2.25
C ALA A 195 -3.40 -0.47 3.47
N GLY A 196 -2.88 0.74 3.35
CA GLY A 196 -3.05 1.77 4.37
C GLY A 196 -4.38 2.51 4.18
N ILE A 197 -5.03 2.91 5.28
CA ILE A 197 -6.20 3.80 5.25
C ILE A 197 -6.15 4.75 6.45
N ARG A 198 -6.69 5.97 6.29
CA ARG A 198 -6.86 6.89 7.42
C ARG A 198 -8.29 6.81 7.92
N VAL A 199 -8.46 6.50 9.21
CA VAL A 199 -9.75 6.48 9.91
C VAL A 199 -9.59 7.36 11.14
N ASP A 200 -10.46 8.36 11.29
CA ASP A 200 -10.41 9.34 12.39
C ASP A 200 -9.04 10.02 12.55
N GLY A 201 -8.41 10.37 11.41
CA GLY A 201 -7.09 10.99 11.36
C GLY A 201 -5.91 10.03 11.59
N LYS A 202 -6.16 8.82 12.09
CA LYS A 202 -5.14 7.80 12.41
C LYS A 202 -4.90 6.87 11.22
N GLN A 203 -3.64 6.52 11.00
CA GLN A 203 -3.26 5.53 10.00
C GLN A 203 -3.61 4.13 10.52
N LYS A 204 -4.32 3.34 9.72
CA LYS A 204 -4.60 1.92 9.94
C LYS A 204 -4.11 1.10 8.75
N THR A 205 -3.74 -0.15 9.02
CA THR A 205 -3.34 -1.12 8.00
C THR A 205 -4.41 -2.19 7.87
N ILE A 206 -4.90 -2.39 6.66
CA ILE A 206 -5.86 -3.44 6.30
C ILE A 206 -5.11 -4.55 5.56
N LYS A 207 -5.34 -5.81 5.92
CA LYS A 207 -4.77 -6.97 5.24
C LYS A 207 -5.73 -7.49 4.17
N LEU A 208 -5.23 -7.85 2.99
CA LEU A 208 -6.05 -8.23 1.84
C LEU A 208 -6.94 -9.45 2.14
N HIS A 209 -6.38 -10.53 2.67
CA HIS A 209 -7.15 -11.73 3.06
C HIS A 209 -8.31 -11.43 4.03
N ARG A 210 -8.13 -10.48 4.96
CA ARG A 210 -9.21 -10.08 5.88
C ARG A 210 -10.29 -9.29 5.18
N PHE A 211 -9.88 -8.39 4.28
CA PHE A 211 -10.81 -7.56 3.51
C PHE A 211 -11.66 -8.40 2.56
N ILE A 212 -11.08 -9.41 1.90
CA ILE A 212 -11.81 -10.31 1.01
C ILE A 212 -12.93 -11.04 1.77
N LEU A 213 -12.62 -11.61 2.94
CA LEU A 213 -13.57 -12.40 3.73
C LEU A 213 -14.49 -11.59 4.66
N ASP A 214 -14.41 -10.26 4.68
CA ASP A 214 -15.10 -9.43 5.69
C ASP A 214 -14.89 -9.95 7.12
N ALA A 215 -13.64 -10.32 7.42
CA ALA A 215 -13.34 -11.08 8.61
C ALA A 215 -13.66 -10.29 9.89
N PRO A 216 -14.46 -10.85 10.82
CA PRO A 216 -14.83 -10.17 12.05
C PRO A 216 -13.62 -9.92 12.94
N ASP A 217 -13.72 -8.89 13.77
CA ASP A 217 -12.70 -8.58 14.78
C ASP A 217 -12.60 -9.72 15.81
N GLY A 218 -11.39 -9.95 16.33
CA GLY A 218 -11.08 -11.07 17.23
C GLY A 218 -10.77 -12.40 16.52
N PHE A 219 -11.16 -12.57 15.27
CA PHE A 219 -10.85 -13.77 14.48
C PHE A 219 -9.61 -13.57 13.59
N ASP A 220 -8.93 -14.67 13.29
CA ASP A 220 -7.86 -14.72 12.31
C ASP A 220 -8.40 -15.16 10.97
N VAL A 221 -7.67 -14.83 9.91
CA VAL A 221 -7.85 -15.48 8.61
C VAL A 221 -6.57 -16.23 8.32
N ASP A 222 -6.70 -17.55 8.25
CA ASP A 222 -5.61 -18.49 8.05
C ASP A 222 -5.48 -18.83 6.57
N HIS A 223 -4.24 -18.90 6.08
CA HIS A 223 -3.88 -19.36 4.74
C HIS A 223 -3.58 -20.85 4.81
N ILE A 224 -4.48 -21.67 4.30
CA ILE A 224 -4.44 -23.13 4.42
C ILE A 224 -3.10 -23.69 3.91
N ASN A 225 -2.66 -23.24 2.73
CA ASN A 225 -1.41 -23.67 2.08
C ASN A 225 -0.13 -22.96 2.58
N HIS A 226 -0.23 -22.02 3.52
CA HIS A 226 0.85 -21.17 4.05
C HIS A 226 1.45 -20.17 3.05
N ASP A 227 0.88 -20.03 1.86
CA ASP A 227 1.19 -18.98 0.91
C ASP A 227 0.36 -17.74 1.22
N THR A 228 1.00 -16.76 1.86
CA THR A 228 0.37 -15.50 2.30
C THR A 228 -0.02 -14.57 1.15
N LEU A 229 0.45 -14.85 -0.07
CA LEU A 229 0.08 -14.13 -1.30
C LEU A 229 -1.02 -14.84 -2.09
N ASP A 230 -1.41 -16.06 -1.72
CA ASP A 230 -2.59 -16.73 -2.27
C ASP A 230 -3.83 -16.41 -1.43
N ASN A 231 -4.50 -15.31 -1.77
CA ASN A 231 -5.67 -14.80 -1.06
C ASN A 231 -7.01 -15.24 -1.72
N ARG A 232 -7.00 -16.34 -2.49
CA ARG A 232 -8.23 -16.98 -2.98
C ARG A 232 -9.00 -17.60 -1.82
N LYS A 233 -10.32 -17.50 -1.82
CA LYS A 233 -11.23 -18.01 -0.77
C LYS A 233 -11.05 -19.50 -0.51
N SER A 234 -10.77 -20.30 -1.54
CA SER A 234 -10.45 -21.73 -1.39
C SER A 234 -9.22 -21.99 -0.52
N ASN A 235 -8.33 -21.01 -0.37
CA ASN A 235 -7.15 -21.06 0.48
C ASN A 235 -7.30 -20.30 1.82
N LEU A 236 -8.43 -19.62 2.05
CA LEU A 236 -8.63 -18.77 3.23
C LEU A 236 -9.75 -19.31 4.12
N ARG A 237 -9.58 -19.17 5.44
CA ARG A 237 -10.65 -19.47 6.40
C ARG A 237 -10.59 -18.58 7.63
N VAL A 238 -11.77 -18.16 8.11
CA VAL A 238 -11.90 -17.42 9.38
C VAL A 238 -11.81 -18.41 10.54
N VAL A 239 -10.84 -18.21 11.45
CA VAL A 239 -10.53 -19.14 12.54
C VAL A 239 -10.20 -18.40 13.83
N THR A 240 -10.33 -19.10 14.96
CA THR A 240 -9.78 -18.65 16.25
C THR A 240 -8.26 -18.84 16.28
N ARG A 241 -7.57 -18.21 17.24
CA ARG A 241 -6.11 -18.42 17.41
C ARG A 241 -5.75 -19.89 17.65
N ALA A 242 -6.56 -20.58 18.45
CA ALA A 242 -6.32 -21.98 18.79
C ALA A 242 -6.42 -22.87 17.54
N GLN A 243 -7.42 -22.62 16.68
CA GLN A 243 -7.57 -23.30 15.40
C GLN A 243 -6.41 -22.97 14.44
N ASN A 244 -6.08 -21.69 14.26
CA ASN A 244 -4.95 -21.26 13.42
C ASN A 244 -3.62 -21.92 13.87
N SER A 245 -3.40 -22.08 15.19
CA SER A 245 -2.20 -22.71 15.72
C SER A 245 -2.02 -24.19 15.33
N GLN A 246 -3.09 -24.85 14.88
CA GLN A 246 -3.03 -26.19 14.32
C GLN A 246 -2.36 -26.20 12.94
N ASN A 247 -2.43 -25.10 12.18
CA ASN A 247 -1.87 -24.97 10.84
C ASN A 247 -0.38 -24.53 10.81
N ARG A 248 0.43 -24.95 11.79
CA ARG A 248 1.84 -24.52 11.88
C ARG A 248 2.76 -25.35 10.98
N LYS A 249 3.60 -24.70 10.17
CA LYS A 249 4.56 -25.32 9.22
C LYS A 249 5.68 -26.18 9.84
N GLY A 250 5.81 -26.26 11.17
CA GLY A 250 6.88 -27.05 11.79
C GLY A 250 6.85 -27.10 13.32
N SER A 251 7.93 -27.64 13.90
CA SER A 251 8.18 -27.58 15.35
C SER A 251 8.31 -26.14 15.83
N ARG A 252 8.07 -25.92 17.12
CA ARG A 252 8.27 -24.58 17.69
C ARG A 252 9.77 -24.22 17.60
N SER A 253 10.07 -22.95 17.38
CA SER A 253 11.44 -22.47 17.16
C SER A 253 12.38 -22.75 18.33
N ASP A 254 11.85 -22.76 19.56
CA ASP A 254 12.55 -23.09 20.81
C ASP A 254 12.78 -24.59 21.00
N LYS A 255 12.13 -25.44 20.18
CA LYS A 255 12.18 -26.90 20.26
C LYS A 255 12.31 -27.50 18.86
N LYS A 256 13.27 -27.02 18.08
CA LYS A 256 13.65 -27.69 16.83
C LYS A 256 14.18 -29.07 17.17
N THR A 257 13.43 -30.09 16.80
CA THR A 257 13.81 -31.50 16.89
C THR A 257 14.19 -31.98 15.51
N GLU A 258 15.19 -32.86 15.42
CA GLU A 258 15.55 -33.51 14.16
C GLU A 258 14.37 -34.28 13.55
N GLY A 259 13.52 -34.87 14.38
CA GLY A 259 12.32 -35.58 13.92
C GLY A 259 11.16 -34.70 13.46
N GLY A 260 11.26 -33.37 13.58
CA GLY A 260 10.21 -32.47 13.11
C GLY A 260 8.96 -32.41 14.00
N ARG A 261 7.85 -31.89 13.43
CA ARG A 261 6.66 -31.50 14.20
C ARG A 261 6.00 -32.73 14.83
N ASN A 262 5.74 -32.64 16.14
CA ASN A 262 5.09 -33.69 16.95
C ASN A 262 5.95 -34.93 17.22
N ILE A 263 7.26 -34.87 16.91
CA ILE A 263 8.21 -35.97 17.07
C ILE A 263 9.38 -35.49 17.94
N SER A 264 9.76 -36.32 18.92
CA SER A 264 10.92 -36.09 19.79
C SER A 264 11.69 -37.39 20.00
N TRP A 265 13.01 -37.31 20.09
CA TRP A 265 13.86 -38.45 20.44
C TRP A 265 13.88 -38.66 21.96
N ASP A 266 13.62 -39.88 22.41
CA ASP A 266 13.80 -40.31 23.80
C ASP A 266 15.15 -41.03 23.93
N GLU A 267 16.14 -40.36 24.54
CA GLU A 267 17.49 -40.90 24.71
C GLU A 267 17.55 -42.15 25.61
N THR A 268 16.64 -42.26 26.58
CA THR A 268 16.65 -43.40 27.52
C THR A 268 16.15 -44.65 26.83
N ARG A 269 15.07 -44.51 26.05
CA ARG A 269 14.44 -45.64 25.34
C ARG A 269 15.02 -45.85 23.95
N LYS A 270 15.83 -44.91 23.45
CA LYS A 270 16.39 -44.86 22.10
C LYS A 270 15.31 -45.05 21.03
N ARG A 271 14.20 -44.30 21.17
CA ARG A 271 13.05 -44.36 20.26
C ARG A 271 12.50 -42.96 19.98
N TRP A 272 11.91 -42.81 18.80
CA TRP A 272 11.15 -41.64 18.41
C TRP A 272 9.77 -41.66 19.05
N GLU A 273 9.48 -40.69 19.91
CA GLU A 273 8.18 -40.54 20.57
C GLU A 273 7.31 -39.55 19.79
N VAL A 274 6.07 -39.95 19.49
CA VAL A 274 5.09 -39.13 18.75
C VAL A 274 3.97 -38.70 19.67
N ASN A 275 3.73 -37.39 19.74
CA ASN A 275 2.64 -36.82 20.52
C ASN A 275 2.02 -35.62 19.82
N VAL A 276 0.69 -35.53 19.88
CA VAL A 276 -0.07 -34.38 19.40
C VAL A 276 -0.76 -33.68 20.56
N THR A 277 -0.91 -32.37 20.49
CA THR A 277 -1.72 -31.61 21.47
C THR A 277 -2.94 -31.07 20.77
N SER A 278 -4.12 -31.46 21.24
CA SER A 278 -5.41 -31.00 20.70
C SER A 278 -6.35 -30.65 21.84
N GLY A 279 -7.07 -29.52 21.73
CA GLY A 279 -7.93 -29.02 22.80
C GLY A 279 -7.21 -28.79 24.15
N GLY A 280 -5.91 -28.48 24.12
CA GLY A 280 -5.09 -28.29 25.33
C GLY A 280 -4.64 -29.59 26.01
N LYS A 281 -5.00 -30.77 25.48
CA LYS A 281 -4.59 -32.07 26.02
C LYS A 281 -3.55 -32.74 25.13
N ARG A 282 -2.55 -33.37 25.74
CA ARG A 282 -1.54 -34.19 25.05
C ARG A 282 -2.11 -35.58 24.78
N VAL A 283 -2.04 -36.01 23.54
CA VAL A 283 -2.41 -37.35 23.07
C VAL A 283 -1.12 -38.08 22.68
N TYR A 284 -0.84 -39.19 23.35
CA TYR A 284 0.28 -40.06 23.06
C TYR A 284 -0.09 -40.97 21.89
N ILE A 285 0.75 -40.97 20.84
CA ILE A 285 0.50 -41.76 19.63
C ILE A 285 1.31 -43.06 19.66
N GLY A 286 2.58 -42.98 20.08
CA GLY A 286 3.42 -44.16 20.16
C GLY A 286 4.91 -43.83 20.24
N MET A 287 5.71 -44.90 20.26
CA MET A 287 7.17 -44.85 20.13
C MET A 287 7.63 -45.77 19.01
N TYR A 288 8.52 -45.27 18.17
CA TYR A 288 8.99 -45.94 16.96
C TYR A 288 10.51 -46.06 16.97
N LYS A 289 11.03 -47.13 16.38
CA LYS A 289 12.48 -47.31 16.25
C LYS A 289 13.06 -46.40 15.17
N ASN A 290 12.31 -46.20 14.10
CA ASN A 290 12.73 -45.54 12.88
C ASN A 290 12.03 -44.18 12.77
N LEU A 291 12.71 -43.19 12.18
CA LEU A 291 12.12 -41.86 12.02
C LEU A 291 10.94 -41.87 11.04
N GLU A 292 11.05 -42.64 9.95
CA GLU A 292 10.01 -42.77 8.92
C GLU A 292 8.66 -43.25 9.49
N ASP A 293 8.67 -44.29 10.33
CA ASP A 293 7.46 -44.78 10.99
C ASP A 293 6.86 -43.71 11.93
N ALA A 294 7.72 -42.94 12.61
CA ALA A 294 7.29 -41.85 13.47
C ALA A 294 6.67 -40.70 12.66
N GLU A 295 7.21 -40.39 11.48
CA GLU A 295 6.70 -39.38 10.56
C GLU A 295 5.33 -39.76 10.00
N ALA A 296 5.14 -41.01 9.57
CA ALA A 296 3.86 -41.53 9.11
C ALA A 296 2.79 -41.51 10.22
N ALA A 297 3.17 -41.89 11.44
CA ALA A 297 2.30 -41.82 12.61
C ALA A 297 1.96 -40.37 12.98
N ALA A 298 2.94 -39.46 12.92
CA ALA A 298 2.71 -38.05 13.20
C ALA A 298 1.81 -37.39 12.15
N LEU A 299 1.96 -37.72 10.87
CA LEU A 299 1.07 -37.27 9.79
C LEU A 299 -0.37 -37.74 10.06
N SER A 300 -0.55 -39.03 10.33
CA SER A 300 -1.87 -39.61 10.67
C SER A 300 -2.49 -38.93 11.89
N ALA A 301 -1.68 -38.65 12.92
CA ALA A 301 -2.13 -37.94 14.11
C ALA A 301 -2.50 -36.47 13.83
N ARG A 302 -1.80 -35.77 12.91
CA ARG A 302 -2.17 -34.42 12.50
C ARG A 302 -3.50 -34.42 11.76
N ILE A 303 -3.71 -35.35 10.82
CA ILE A 303 -4.99 -35.52 10.10
C ILE A 303 -6.14 -35.77 11.10
N GLN A 304 -5.95 -36.71 12.03
CA GLN A 304 -7.01 -37.12 12.95
C GLN A 304 -7.33 -36.09 14.04
N TYR A 305 -6.31 -35.47 14.65
CA TYR A 305 -6.49 -34.67 15.88
C TYR A 305 -6.39 -33.16 15.65
N LEU A 306 -5.93 -32.71 14.47
CA LEU A 306 -5.75 -31.30 14.12
C LEU A 306 -6.56 -30.96 12.85
N PRO A 307 -7.89 -30.84 12.95
CA PRO A 307 -8.76 -30.59 11.78
C PRO A 307 -8.46 -29.27 11.06
N TYR A 308 -7.78 -28.32 11.72
CA TYR A 308 -7.34 -27.08 11.09
C TYR A 308 -5.87 -27.14 10.65
N SER A 309 -5.30 -28.33 10.44
CA SER A 309 -3.98 -28.47 9.81
C SER A 309 -4.09 -28.51 8.28
N LYS A 310 -3.01 -28.16 7.57
CA LYS A 310 -2.92 -28.34 6.12
C LYS A 310 -3.09 -29.81 5.77
N GLU A 311 -2.50 -30.71 6.54
CA GLU A 311 -2.57 -32.15 6.32
C GLU A 311 -3.98 -32.70 6.41
N ALA A 312 -4.78 -32.25 7.40
CA ALA A 312 -6.19 -32.61 7.48
C ALA A 312 -6.99 -32.11 6.27
N PHE A 313 -6.74 -30.86 5.85
CA PHE A 313 -7.37 -30.29 4.66
C PHE A 313 -7.00 -31.06 3.39
N ASP A 314 -5.72 -31.36 3.19
CA ASP A 314 -5.25 -32.10 2.02
C ASP A 314 -5.88 -33.51 1.97
N PHE A 315 -5.98 -34.19 3.13
CA PHE A 315 -6.64 -35.50 3.24
C PHE A 315 -8.10 -35.44 2.82
N GLU A 316 -8.87 -34.49 3.36
CA GLU A 316 -10.30 -34.32 3.06
C GLU A 316 -10.57 -34.01 1.58
N ASN A 317 -9.60 -33.41 0.90
CA ASN A 317 -9.70 -33.03 -0.52
C ASN A 317 -8.98 -34.01 -1.47
N GLY A 318 -8.45 -35.14 -0.97
CA GLY A 318 -7.77 -36.14 -1.79
C GLY A 318 -6.45 -35.66 -2.41
N LEU A 319 -5.70 -34.82 -1.70
CA LEU A 319 -4.44 -34.20 -2.14
C LEU A 319 -3.18 -34.81 -1.50
N LEU A 320 -3.32 -35.89 -0.73
CA LEU A 320 -2.23 -36.58 0.00
C LEU A 320 -1.69 -37.81 -0.73
#